data_AF-V5WGW2-F1
#
_entry.id   AF-V5WGW2-F1
#
_cell.length_a   1.000
_cell.length_b   1.000
_cell.length_c   1.000
_cell.angle_alpha   90.00
_cell.angle_beta   90.00
_cell.angle_gamma   90.00
#
_symmetry.space_group_name_H-M   'P 1'
#
loop_
_entity.id
_entity.type
_entity.pdbx_description
1 polymer ?
#
loop_
_entity_poly.entity_id
_entity_poly.type
_entity_poly.pdbx_seq_one_letter_code
_entity_poly.pdbx_strand_id
1 'polypeptide(L)'
;MKFRLSAFGFGVFTALLVFSSALSLHGLEVDVDELETTVTDTVSFINYSGPHDDIDTIEEIRGIGVSLSREIASGESREFAGKYRITHVLPEEGQTLRGADVLELLDDARVDHIDNLRRIISAYLESRYAYSSEDANLLGRLVTVYNAVHRGNMELFSSRYIPELTTVLDPEKAGLSLSYTEWAGASQIIIPIAPDAAPGELSSVPADELMDESVEETIRDSEDRGLEERMETADLIDRTVDEETSQIEEEETAIQEEQEAIQEEEQELQQQEQELEEEIQELDRQIEESEPESEEREELEQQREEAEQQQEDVSRQREELDERRQETEERQAQTDQRREQTDEAEERSREIREEAAQDVEELSTSREEPVSELRVTRSRIANNVLYSTLLIINSNDGAVLTTAQREIIGRQYLETRQGIIAISKEDGSPGLVLLDPDDLSFISAGDSEVSPYSPLLTGSGDGIFAVIRDGGEWYAGRFDANLNLLFRSSIPVSEASNLVIENGKLIVQRKDGRFTGLDLDELSVNP
;
A
#
# COMPACT_ATOMS: atom_id res chain seq x y z
N MET A 1 73.66 3.90 37.71
CA MET A 1 75.07 4.26 37.46
C MET A 1 75.27 4.34 35.95
N LYS A 2 75.50 5.56 35.43
CA LYS A 2 76.12 5.98 34.15
C LYS A 2 75.65 5.38 32.80
N PHE A 3 74.87 6.19 32.08
CA PHE A 3 75.01 6.60 30.66
C PHE A 3 75.73 5.69 29.65
N ARG A 4 75.09 5.41 28.50
CA ARG A 4 75.26 6.16 27.24
C ARG A 4 74.40 5.61 26.09
N LEU A 5 73.74 6.54 25.39
CA LEU A 5 73.13 6.40 24.08
C LEU A 5 74.17 6.84 23.03
N SER A 6 74.34 6.10 21.92
CA SER A 6 74.88 6.65 20.66
C SER A 6 74.52 5.79 19.44
N ALA A 7 73.47 6.27 18.77
CA ALA A 7 73.18 6.34 17.34
C ALA A 7 74.25 6.02 16.27
N PHE A 8 73.73 5.41 15.17
CA PHE A 8 74.06 5.52 13.72
C PHE A 8 75.41 4.98 13.20
N GLY A 9 75.55 4.29 12.06
CA GLY A 9 74.66 3.96 10.93
C GLY A 9 75.48 3.28 9.80
N PHE A 10 74.82 2.94 8.67
CA PHE A 10 75.30 2.23 7.45
C PHE A 10 75.43 0.70 7.57
N GLY A 11 74.76 -0.16 6.81
CA GLY A 11 74.00 -0.01 5.56
C GLY A 11 74.43 -1.11 4.60
N VAL A 12 73.64 -2.19 4.44
CA VAL A 12 73.73 -3.11 3.29
C VAL A 12 72.33 -3.55 2.89
N PHE A 13 72.03 -3.24 1.64
CA PHE A 13 70.84 -3.54 0.85
C PHE A 13 70.71 -5.06 0.61
N THR A 14 69.59 -5.67 0.98
CA THR A 14 69.09 -6.88 0.30
C THR A 14 67.57 -6.86 0.37
N ALA A 15 66.96 -6.47 -0.74
CA ALA A 15 65.53 -6.48 -0.96
C ALA A 15 65.07 -7.94 -1.12
N LEU A 16 64.19 -8.40 -0.23
CA LEU A 16 63.36 -9.58 -0.45
C LEU A 16 61.91 -9.10 -0.53
N LEU A 17 61.47 -8.94 -1.78
CA LEU A 17 60.11 -8.62 -2.19
C LEU A 17 59.27 -9.90 -2.01
N VAL A 18 58.65 -10.06 -0.84
CA VAL A 18 57.56 -11.03 -0.67
C VAL A 18 56.28 -10.33 -1.07
N PHE A 19 55.91 -10.54 -2.33
CA PHE A 19 54.61 -10.21 -2.90
C PHE A 19 53.60 -11.19 -2.28
N SER A 20 53.03 -10.83 -1.12
CA SER A 20 51.84 -11.51 -0.61
C SER A 20 50.64 -10.88 -1.28
N SER A 21 50.13 -11.58 -2.29
CA SER A 21 48.93 -11.25 -3.04
C SER A 21 47.76 -10.99 -2.07
N ALA A 22 47.29 -9.75 -2.02
CA ALA A 22 46.01 -9.40 -1.46
C ALA A 22 44.93 -10.06 -2.33
N LEU A 23 44.41 -11.20 -1.85
CA LEU A 23 43.12 -11.72 -2.27
C LEU A 23 42.07 -10.82 -1.62
N SER A 24 41.55 -9.86 -2.38
CA SER A 24 40.30 -9.19 -2.06
C SER A 24 39.19 -10.21 -2.17
N LEU A 25 38.98 -10.99 -1.10
CA LEU A 25 37.67 -11.53 -0.81
C LEU A 25 36.75 -10.33 -0.63
N HIS A 26 35.98 -10.00 -1.66
CA HIS A 26 34.73 -9.28 -1.47
C HIS A 26 33.81 -10.28 -0.79
N GLY A 27 33.91 -10.38 0.53
CA GLY A 27 32.72 -10.71 1.30
C GLY A 27 31.72 -9.61 0.95
N LEU A 28 30.52 -9.99 0.52
CA LEU A 28 29.39 -9.08 0.67
C LEU A 28 29.34 -8.79 2.17
N GLU A 29 29.90 -7.65 2.56
CA GLU A 29 29.45 -6.93 3.73
C GLU A 29 28.03 -6.53 3.34
N VAL A 30 27.10 -7.44 3.63
CA VAL A 30 25.69 -7.08 3.69
C VAL A 30 25.67 -6.00 4.75
N ASP A 31 25.21 -4.83 4.36
CA ASP A 31 25.08 -3.68 5.24
C ASP A 31 24.07 -4.06 6.34
N VAL A 32 24.57 -4.60 7.45
CA VAL A 32 23.72 -5.06 8.57
C VAL A 32 23.07 -3.85 9.26
N ASP A 33 23.58 -2.64 9.01
CA ASP A 33 22.99 -1.39 9.47
C ASP A 33 21.85 -0.90 8.55
N GLU A 34 21.65 -1.46 7.35
CA GLU A 34 20.42 -1.26 6.52
C GLU A 34 19.34 -2.32 6.77
N LEU A 35 19.68 -3.46 7.39
CA LEU A 35 18.73 -4.54 7.72
C LEU A 35 18.21 -4.52 9.16
N GLU A 36 18.63 -3.57 9.99
CA GLU A 36 18.02 -3.30 11.31
C GLU A 36 17.02 -2.12 11.32
N THR A 37 16.71 -1.54 10.15
CA THR A 37 15.64 -0.53 9.98
C THR A 37 14.61 -0.90 8.90
N THR A 38 14.43 -2.19 8.64
CA THR A 38 13.20 -2.70 8.00
C THR A 38 12.55 -3.66 8.98
N VAL A 39 12.11 -3.12 10.12
CA VAL A 39 10.91 -3.65 10.75
C VAL A 39 9.81 -3.35 9.74
N THR A 40 9.20 -4.38 9.19
CA THR A 40 8.01 -4.29 8.34
C THR A 40 7.02 -3.29 8.94
N ASP A 41 6.86 -2.12 8.32
CA ASP A 41 5.94 -1.04 8.72
C ASP A 41 4.46 -1.42 8.47
N THR A 42 4.19 -2.58 7.86
CA THR A 42 2.85 -3.17 7.83
C THR A 42 2.38 -3.47 9.27
N VAL A 43 1.36 -2.75 9.74
CA VAL A 43 0.67 -3.07 11.01
C VAL A 43 0.10 -4.49 10.94
N SER A 44 0.85 -5.42 11.51
CA SER A 44 0.47 -6.83 11.62
C SER A 44 0.27 -7.19 13.08
N PHE A 45 -0.99 -7.38 13.47
CA PHE A 45 -1.32 -7.79 14.82
C PHE A 45 -0.82 -9.21 15.09
N ILE A 46 0.00 -9.35 16.13
CA ILE A 46 0.43 -10.63 16.66
C ILE A 46 -0.71 -11.18 17.52
N ASN A 47 -1.30 -12.28 17.07
CA ASN A 47 -2.38 -12.99 17.76
C ASN A 47 -1.86 -14.23 18.52
N TYR A 48 -2.61 -14.68 19.52
CA TYR A 48 -2.34 -15.98 20.14
C TYR A 48 -2.56 -17.11 19.14
N SER A 49 -1.63 -18.07 19.10
CA SER A 49 -1.64 -19.22 18.19
C SER A 49 -1.48 -20.57 18.90
N GLY A 50 -1.53 -20.57 20.23
CA GLY A 50 -1.44 -21.78 21.04
C GLY A 50 -2.79 -22.51 21.17
N PRO A 51 -2.84 -23.64 21.89
CA PRO A 51 -4.10 -24.29 22.22
C PRO A 51 -4.92 -23.42 23.17
N HIS A 52 -6.24 -23.38 22.95
CA HIS A 52 -7.18 -22.69 23.85
C HIS A 52 -7.88 -23.71 24.75
N ASP A 53 -7.98 -23.38 26.04
CA ASP A 53 -8.73 -24.17 27.02
C ASP A 53 -10.24 -23.91 26.93
N ASP A 54 -10.62 -22.68 26.55
CA ASP A 54 -12.00 -22.22 26.32
C ASP A 54 -12.05 -21.44 24.99
N ILE A 55 -13.06 -21.68 24.14
CA ILE A 55 -13.27 -20.97 22.87
C ILE A 55 -14.70 -20.44 22.87
N ASP A 56 -14.83 -19.11 22.86
CA ASP A 56 -16.12 -18.44 22.69
C ASP A 56 -16.57 -18.53 21.23
N THR A 57 -17.88 -18.69 21.01
CA THR A 57 -18.48 -18.63 19.67
C THR A 57 -18.49 -17.21 19.12
N ILE A 58 -18.65 -17.06 17.81
CA ILE A 58 -18.77 -15.74 17.16
C ILE A 58 -19.93 -14.94 17.78
N GLU A 59 -21.06 -15.59 18.05
CA GLU A 59 -22.22 -14.97 18.68
C GLU A 59 -21.93 -14.54 20.13
N GLU A 60 -21.19 -15.33 20.91
CA GLU A 60 -20.78 -14.93 22.27
C GLU A 60 -19.85 -13.73 22.26
N ILE A 61 -18.87 -13.69 21.33
CA ILE A 61 -17.95 -12.57 21.15
C ILE A 61 -18.72 -11.31 20.75
N ARG A 62 -19.58 -11.39 19.74
CA ARG A 62 -20.44 -10.25 19.33
C ARG A 62 -21.37 -9.82 20.45
N GLY A 63 -21.85 -10.76 21.27
CA GLY A 63 -22.67 -10.50 22.45
C GLY A 63 -22.02 -9.58 23.48
N ILE A 64 -20.68 -9.51 23.52
CA ILE A 64 -19.94 -8.54 24.34
C ILE A 64 -20.22 -7.11 23.83
N GLY A 65 -20.04 -6.88 22.53
CA GLY A 65 -20.31 -5.59 21.88
C GLY A 65 -21.75 -5.11 22.07
N VAL A 66 -22.72 -6.00 21.84
CA VAL A 66 -24.16 -5.74 22.08
C VAL A 66 -24.45 -5.42 23.55
N SER A 67 -23.74 -6.06 24.49
CA SER A 67 -23.94 -5.78 25.92
C SER A 67 -23.41 -4.42 26.33
N LEU A 68 -22.32 -3.97 25.69
CA LEU A 68 -21.71 -2.66 25.91
C LEU A 68 -22.50 -1.53 25.24
N SER A 69 -23.21 -1.80 24.14
CA SER A 69 -23.92 -0.78 23.33
C SER A 69 -25.13 -0.13 24.01
N ARG A 70 -25.59 -0.65 25.14
CA ARG A 70 -26.78 -0.11 25.83
C ARG A 70 -26.54 1.33 26.24
N GLU A 71 -27.55 2.16 26.03
CA GLU A 71 -27.56 3.58 26.37
C GLU A 71 -27.01 3.86 27.78
N ILE A 72 -26.12 4.84 27.84
CA ILE A 72 -25.49 5.41 29.04
C ILE A 72 -25.28 6.91 28.77
N ALA A 73 -25.34 7.72 29.82
CA ALA A 73 -25.16 9.16 29.66
C ALA A 73 -23.69 9.50 29.33
N SER A 74 -23.46 10.68 28.76
CA SER A 74 -22.09 11.20 28.57
C SER A 74 -21.35 11.26 29.90
N GLY A 75 -20.08 10.84 29.92
CA GLY A 75 -19.24 10.68 31.10
C GLY A 75 -19.49 9.41 31.92
N GLU A 76 -20.54 8.63 31.61
CA GLU A 76 -20.77 7.34 32.26
C GLU A 76 -20.01 6.20 31.58
N SER A 77 -19.81 5.13 32.34
CA SER A 77 -19.19 3.91 31.84
C SER A 77 -20.04 2.68 32.12
N ARG A 78 -19.87 1.68 31.26
CA ARG A 78 -20.51 0.37 31.39
C ARG A 78 -19.47 -0.71 31.28
N GLU A 79 -19.53 -1.65 32.21
CA GLU A 79 -18.65 -2.82 32.22
C GLU A 79 -19.38 -4.09 31.81
N PHE A 80 -18.65 -4.97 31.14
CA PHE A 80 -19.06 -6.34 30.87
C PHE A 80 -18.11 -7.33 31.55
N ALA A 81 -18.66 -8.10 32.49
CA ALA A 81 -17.99 -9.21 33.18
C ALA A 81 -16.66 -8.86 33.88
N GLY A 82 -16.38 -7.58 34.17
CA GLY A 82 -15.10 -7.12 34.71
C GLY A 82 -13.93 -7.22 33.72
N LYS A 83 -14.22 -7.42 32.43
CA LYS A 83 -13.22 -7.65 31.37
C LYS A 83 -13.14 -6.50 30.38
N TYR A 84 -14.26 -5.84 30.12
CA TYR A 84 -14.35 -4.76 29.14
C TYR A 84 -15.14 -3.62 29.76
N ARG A 85 -14.72 -2.39 29.50
CA ARG A 85 -15.44 -1.18 29.90
C ARG A 85 -15.58 -0.28 28.68
N ILE A 86 -16.77 0.24 28.43
CA ILE A 86 -16.98 1.33 27.48
C ILE A 86 -17.27 2.61 28.28
N THR A 87 -16.61 3.71 27.96
CA THR A 87 -16.92 5.04 28.50
C THR A 87 -17.37 5.93 27.36
N HIS A 88 -18.56 6.51 27.48
CA HIS A 88 -19.17 7.34 26.45
C HIS A 88 -18.90 8.81 26.75
N VAL A 89 -18.25 9.54 25.85
CA VAL A 89 -17.89 10.95 26.06
C VAL A 89 -18.29 11.74 24.82
N LEU A 90 -19.36 12.54 24.94
CA LEU A 90 -19.85 13.41 23.88
C LEU A 90 -19.48 14.87 24.12
N PRO A 91 -19.33 15.68 23.04
CA PRO A 91 -19.19 17.12 23.15
C PRO A 91 -20.41 17.75 23.83
N GLU A 92 -20.19 18.82 24.59
CA GLU A 92 -21.27 19.71 25.02
C GLU A 92 -21.70 20.62 23.87
N GLU A 93 -22.92 21.16 23.96
CA GLU A 93 -23.44 22.11 22.97
C GLU A 93 -22.48 23.29 22.79
N GLY A 94 -22.14 23.60 21.53
CA GLY A 94 -21.17 24.65 21.17
C GLY A 94 -19.69 24.23 21.18
N GLN A 95 -19.36 22.99 21.56
CA GLN A 95 -18.02 22.44 21.34
C GLN A 95 -17.88 21.92 19.90
N THR A 96 -16.77 22.27 19.25
CA THR A 96 -16.50 21.90 17.84
C THR A 96 -15.60 20.68 17.68
N LEU A 97 -14.89 20.28 18.75
CA LEU A 97 -14.07 19.07 18.75
C LEU A 97 -14.93 17.83 18.99
N ARG A 98 -14.43 16.67 18.58
CA ARG A 98 -15.17 15.42 18.64
C ARG A 98 -15.16 14.78 20.03
N GLY A 99 -16.19 13.97 20.27
CA GLY A 99 -16.24 13.04 21.39
C GLY A 99 -15.64 11.69 21.00
N ALA A 100 -15.73 10.72 21.90
CA ALA A 100 -15.43 9.34 21.60
C ALA A 100 -16.11 8.35 22.56
N ASP A 101 -16.26 7.13 22.06
CA ASP A 101 -16.45 5.95 22.90
C ASP A 101 -15.10 5.29 23.17
N VAL A 102 -14.74 5.11 24.44
CA VAL A 102 -13.47 4.50 24.84
C VAL A 102 -13.69 3.08 25.33
N LEU A 103 -13.27 2.10 24.54
CA LEU A 103 -13.27 0.69 24.90
C LEU A 103 -11.97 0.34 25.63
N GLU A 104 -12.04 0.19 26.95
CA GLU A 104 -10.94 -0.27 27.79
C GLU A 104 -10.95 -1.80 27.95
N LEU A 105 -9.80 -2.42 27.68
CA LEU A 105 -9.55 -3.83 27.95
C LEU A 105 -9.00 -3.96 29.38
N LEU A 106 -9.82 -4.45 30.31
CA LEU A 106 -9.44 -4.60 31.72
C LEU A 106 -8.49 -5.78 31.92
N ASP A 107 -7.90 -5.90 33.13
CA ASP A 107 -6.88 -6.91 33.43
C ASP A 107 -7.32 -8.36 33.17
N ASP A 108 -8.61 -8.66 33.35
CA ASP A 108 -9.20 -9.99 33.15
C ASP A 108 -9.70 -10.21 31.70
N ALA A 109 -9.47 -9.26 30.79
CA ALA A 109 -9.77 -9.43 29.37
C ALA A 109 -9.04 -10.65 28.80
N ARG A 110 -9.75 -11.42 27.97
CA ARG A 110 -9.23 -12.66 27.36
C ARG A 110 -9.20 -12.62 25.84
N VAL A 111 -9.50 -11.46 25.25
CA VAL A 111 -9.39 -11.29 23.81
C VAL A 111 -7.91 -11.38 23.41
N ASP A 112 -7.62 -12.30 22.51
CA ASP A 112 -6.25 -12.67 22.14
C ASP A 112 -6.05 -12.75 20.61
N HIS A 113 -7.10 -12.39 19.87
CA HIS A 113 -7.11 -12.33 18.41
C HIS A 113 -7.79 -11.05 17.92
N ILE A 114 -7.19 -10.37 16.95
CA ILE A 114 -7.65 -9.09 16.43
C ILE A 114 -9.07 -9.19 15.85
N ASP A 115 -9.36 -10.25 15.10
CA ASP A 115 -10.71 -10.48 14.57
C ASP A 115 -11.79 -10.56 15.67
N ASN A 116 -11.45 -11.04 16.87
CA ASN A 116 -12.41 -11.08 17.97
C ASN A 116 -12.65 -9.68 18.52
N LEU A 117 -11.61 -8.86 18.63
CA LEU A 117 -11.73 -7.46 19.02
C LEU A 117 -12.56 -6.68 17.99
N ARG A 118 -12.29 -6.87 16.70
CA ARG A 118 -13.07 -6.29 15.60
C ARG A 118 -14.54 -6.72 15.67
N ARG A 119 -14.83 -8.00 15.93
CA ARG A 119 -16.22 -8.49 16.14
C ARG A 119 -16.93 -7.80 17.31
N ILE A 120 -16.23 -7.51 18.41
CA ILE A 120 -16.79 -6.77 19.55
C ILE A 120 -17.13 -5.35 19.12
N ILE A 121 -16.20 -4.65 18.45
CA ILE A 121 -16.39 -3.27 17.97
C ILE A 121 -17.51 -3.21 16.92
N SER A 122 -17.51 -4.08 15.91
CA SER A 122 -18.58 -4.11 14.90
C SER A 122 -19.94 -4.32 15.54
N ALA A 123 -20.08 -5.29 16.46
CA ALA A 123 -21.35 -5.55 17.12
C ALA A 123 -21.80 -4.39 18.02
N TYR A 124 -20.86 -3.65 18.61
CA TYR A 124 -21.13 -2.42 19.33
C TYR A 124 -21.68 -1.34 18.38
N LEU A 125 -21.01 -1.08 17.26
CA LEU A 125 -21.40 -0.09 16.26
C LEU A 125 -22.76 -0.41 15.62
N GLU A 126 -23.01 -1.65 15.25
CA GLU A 126 -24.31 -2.11 14.73
C GLU A 126 -25.43 -1.88 15.76
N SER A 127 -25.16 -2.09 17.05
CA SER A 127 -26.18 -2.04 18.09
C SER A 127 -26.40 -0.65 18.68
N ARG A 128 -25.36 0.21 18.71
CA ARG A 128 -25.43 1.57 19.25
C ARG A 128 -25.80 2.58 18.18
N TYR A 129 -25.14 2.51 17.04
CA TYR A 129 -25.23 3.52 15.97
C TYR A 129 -25.97 3.00 14.74
N ALA A 130 -26.49 1.78 14.78
CA ALA A 130 -27.30 1.19 13.71
C ALA A 130 -26.60 1.06 12.34
N TYR A 131 -25.26 1.03 12.33
CA TYR A 131 -24.50 0.72 11.12
C TYR A 131 -24.89 -0.65 10.54
N SER A 132 -24.81 -0.77 9.21
CA SER A 132 -24.92 -2.07 8.56
C SER A 132 -23.77 -2.98 9.02
N SER A 133 -23.96 -4.30 8.93
CA SER A 133 -22.88 -5.24 9.30
C SER A 133 -21.63 -5.06 8.44
N GLU A 134 -21.75 -4.58 7.20
CA GLU A 134 -20.64 -4.31 6.30
C GLU A 134 -19.84 -3.08 6.77
N ASP A 135 -20.53 -1.96 6.94
CA ASP A 135 -19.92 -0.70 7.39
C ASP A 135 -19.32 -0.84 8.80
N ALA A 136 -20.02 -1.52 9.72
CA ALA A 136 -19.51 -1.77 11.07
C ALA A 136 -18.25 -2.65 11.08
N ASN A 137 -18.12 -3.59 10.13
CA ASN A 137 -16.92 -4.41 10.00
C ASN A 137 -15.75 -3.60 9.43
N LEU A 138 -16.00 -2.75 8.44
CA LEU A 138 -15.01 -1.82 7.91
C LEU A 138 -14.52 -0.87 9.01
N LEU A 139 -15.43 -0.18 9.68
CA LEU A 139 -15.13 0.71 10.81
C LEU A 139 -14.40 -0.03 11.93
N GLY A 140 -14.79 -1.27 12.26
CA GLY A 140 -14.08 -2.11 13.23
C GLY A 140 -12.61 -2.35 12.84
N ARG A 141 -12.30 -2.53 11.54
CA ARG A 141 -10.92 -2.61 11.06
C ARG A 141 -10.21 -1.27 11.21
N LEU A 142 -10.80 -0.20 10.70
CA LEU A 142 -10.20 1.15 10.73
C LEU A 142 -9.92 1.61 12.16
N VAL A 143 -10.87 1.47 13.08
CA VAL A 143 -10.69 1.74 14.51
C VAL A 143 -9.48 1.00 15.07
N THR A 144 -9.32 -0.29 14.77
CA THR A 144 -8.17 -1.04 15.29
C THR A 144 -6.83 -0.57 14.72
N VAL A 145 -6.78 -0.23 13.42
CA VAL A 145 -5.55 0.27 12.79
C VAL A 145 -5.23 1.68 13.27
N TYR A 146 -6.21 2.58 13.28
CA TYR A 146 -6.11 3.94 13.83
C TYR A 146 -5.51 3.94 15.24
N ASN A 147 -6.04 3.09 16.13
CA ASN A 147 -5.55 3.00 17.50
C ASN A 147 -4.15 2.36 17.63
N ALA A 148 -3.73 1.55 16.65
CA ALA A 148 -2.39 0.99 16.62
C ALA A 148 -1.37 2.01 16.11
N VAL A 149 -1.70 2.72 15.03
CA VAL A 149 -0.87 3.79 14.44
C VAL A 149 -0.67 4.92 15.45
N HIS A 150 -1.73 5.35 16.12
CA HIS A 150 -1.70 6.50 17.03
C HIS A 150 -1.51 6.12 18.51
N ARG A 151 -1.04 4.90 18.80
CA ARG A 151 -0.89 4.44 20.19
C ARG A 151 0.01 5.35 21.01
N GLY A 152 -0.51 5.84 22.14
CA GLY A 152 0.19 6.73 23.07
C GLY A 152 0.37 8.17 22.55
N ASN A 153 -0.19 8.52 21.37
CA ASN A 153 -0.08 9.85 20.79
C ASN A 153 -1.08 10.84 21.43
N MET A 154 -0.83 11.17 22.70
CA MET A 154 -1.69 12.08 23.46
C MET A 154 -1.73 13.50 22.89
N GLU A 155 -0.71 13.92 22.14
CA GLU A 155 -0.71 15.23 21.46
C GLU A 155 -1.79 15.28 20.38
N LEU A 156 -1.83 14.25 19.52
CA LEU A 156 -2.87 14.09 18.51
C LEU A 156 -4.27 13.95 19.12
N PHE A 157 -4.40 13.15 20.18
CA PHE A 157 -5.70 13.02 20.86
C PHE A 157 -6.17 14.34 21.49
N SER A 158 -5.25 15.14 22.03
CA SER A 158 -5.59 16.45 22.61
C SER A 158 -5.93 17.50 21.55
N SER A 159 -5.46 17.34 20.30
CA SER A 159 -5.81 18.26 19.21
C SER A 159 -7.11 17.89 18.50
N ARG A 160 -7.51 16.61 18.50
CA ARG A 160 -8.69 16.13 17.78
C ARG A 160 -9.95 16.00 18.65
N TYR A 161 -9.78 15.73 19.94
CA TYR A 161 -10.90 15.45 20.84
C TYR A 161 -11.08 16.49 21.93
N ILE A 162 -12.31 16.55 22.46
CA ILE A 162 -12.65 17.44 23.57
C ILE A 162 -11.80 17.15 24.82
N PRO A 163 -11.50 18.18 25.64
CA PRO A 163 -10.69 18.02 26.86
C PRO A 163 -11.21 16.95 27.82
N GLU A 164 -12.53 16.80 27.93
CA GLU A 164 -13.19 15.81 28.78
C GLU A 164 -12.72 14.39 28.44
N LEU A 165 -12.58 14.07 27.14
CA LEU A 165 -12.06 12.77 26.71
C LEU A 165 -10.63 12.56 27.18
N THR A 166 -9.77 13.58 27.05
CA THR A 166 -8.37 13.47 27.47
C THR A 166 -8.20 13.19 28.97
N THR A 167 -9.19 13.55 29.80
CA THR A 167 -9.19 13.21 31.23
C THR A 167 -9.56 11.75 31.52
N VAL A 168 -10.24 11.08 30.58
CA VAL A 168 -10.59 9.65 30.64
C VAL A 168 -9.43 8.77 30.16
N LEU A 169 -8.61 9.28 29.24
CA LEU A 169 -7.49 8.55 28.68
C LEU A 169 -6.30 8.47 29.65
N ASP A 170 -5.76 7.26 29.79
CA ASP A 170 -4.49 6.97 30.42
C ASP A 170 -3.40 6.96 29.34
N PRO A 171 -2.39 7.87 29.39
CA PRO A 171 -1.34 7.95 28.39
C PRO A 171 -0.58 6.65 28.13
N GLU A 172 -0.49 5.74 29.11
CA GLU A 172 0.19 4.45 28.94
C GLU A 172 -0.67 3.40 28.23
N LYS A 173 -1.99 3.63 28.17
CA LYS A 173 -2.98 2.69 27.63
C LYS A 173 -3.66 3.18 26.37
N ALA A 174 -3.67 4.49 26.09
CA ALA A 174 -4.36 5.08 24.95
C ALA A 174 -3.89 4.47 23.63
N GLY A 175 -4.82 3.91 22.86
CA GLY A 175 -4.58 3.13 21.66
C GLY A 175 -4.50 1.61 21.90
N LEU A 176 -3.93 0.90 20.93
CA LEU A 176 -3.91 -0.55 20.87
C LEU A 176 -2.52 -1.08 20.48
N SER A 177 -1.93 -1.98 21.28
CA SER A 177 -0.64 -2.60 20.91
C SER A 177 -0.79 -3.55 19.71
N LEU A 178 0.28 -3.75 18.94
CA LEU A 178 0.34 -4.80 17.93
C LEU A 178 0.37 -6.22 18.54
N SER A 179 0.73 -6.36 19.82
CA SER A 179 0.80 -7.66 20.49
C SER A 179 -0.38 -7.91 21.41
N TYR A 180 -1.07 -9.04 21.21
CA TYR A 180 -2.14 -9.49 22.12
C TYR A 180 -1.70 -9.61 23.59
N THR A 181 -0.40 -9.84 23.83
CA THR A 181 0.14 -9.97 25.20
C THR A 181 0.12 -8.65 25.98
N GLU A 182 -0.07 -7.53 25.29
CA GLU A 182 -0.09 -6.18 25.85
C GLU A 182 -1.49 -5.54 25.77
N TRP A 183 -2.54 -6.33 25.53
CA TRP A 183 -3.90 -5.83 25.42
C TRP A 183 -4.59 -5.71 26.78
N ALA A 184 -4.67 -6.82 27.52
CA ALA A 184 -5.36 -6.87 28.80
C ALA A 184 -4.72 -5.91 29.82
N GLY A 185 -5.52 -5.01 30.38
CA GLY A 185 -5.10 -4.01 31.37
C GLY A 185 -4.36 -2.79 30.79
N ALA A 186 -4.00 -2.82 29.51
CA ALA A 186 -3.04 -1.89 28.90
C ALA A 186 -3.50 -1.30 27.55
N SER A 187 -4.80 -1.36 27.25
CA SER A 187 -5.37 -0.78 26.03
C SER A 187 -6.68 -0.02 26.30
N GLN A 188 -6.76 1.19 25.78
CA GLN A 188 -7.95 2.03 25.67
C GLN A 188 -8.14 2.37 24.20
N ILE A 189 -9.09 1.70 23.55
CA ILE A 189 -9.36 1.85 22.12
C ILE A 189 -10.37 2.99 21.96
N ILE A 190 -9.97 4.04 21.25
CA ILE A 190 -10.78 5.22 20.97
C ILE A 190 -11.61 4.96 19.70
N ILE A 191 -12.93 5.12 19.81
CA ILE A 191 -13.87 5.13 18.70
C ILE A 191 -14.34 6.58 18.54
N PRO A 192 -13.87 7.33 17.54
CA PRO A 192 -14.23 8.73 17.35
C PRO A 192 -15.74 8.87 17.12
N ILE A 193 -16.37 9.87 17.75
CA ILE A 193 -17.80 10.15 17.62
C ILE A 193 -18.02 11.61 17.22
N ALA A 194 -18.79 11.83 16.15
CA ALA A 194 -19.18 13.18 15.72
C ALA A 194 -20.06 13.90 16.75
N PRO A 195 -20.02 15.24 16.85
CA PRO A 195 -20.82 15.99 17.82
C PRO A 195 -22.33 15.75 17.73
N ASP A 196 -22.82 15.53 16.53
CA ASP A 196 -24.21 15.28 16.14
C ASP A 196 -24.54 13.80 15.92
N ALA A 197 -23.66 12.89 16.37
CA ALA A 197 -23.82 11.45 16.16
C ALA A 197 -25.17 10.93 16.66
N ALA A 198 -25.93 10.34 15.75
CA ALA A 198 -27.23 9.73 16.03
C ALA A 198 -27.33 8.32 15.42
N PRO A 199 -28.08 7.39 16.04
CA PRO A 199 -28.24 6.06 15.48
C PRO A 199 -28.89 6.09 14.09
N GLY A 200 -28.19 5.52 13.10
CA GLY A 200 -28.62 5.47 11.71
C GLY A 200 -27.88 6.45 10.80
N GLU A 201 -27.22 7.46 11.36
CA GLU A 201 -26.44 8.47 10.60
C GLU A 201 -25.04 7.94 10.31
N LEU A 202 -24.63 7.93 9.04
CA LEU A 202 -23.32 7.40 8.63
C LEU A 202 -22.15 8.24 9.16
N SER A 203 -22.36 9.52 9.43
CA SER A 203 -21.39 10.47 9.98
C SER A 203 -21.07 10.26 11.47
N SER A 204 -21.84 9.41 12.18
CA SER A 204 -21.65 9.18 13.62
C SER A 204 -20.21 8.79 14.00
N VAL A 205 -19.57 7.97 13.18
CA VAL A 205 -18.16 7.56 13.28
C VAL A 205 -17.45 8.01 12.00
N PRO A 206 -16.62 9.08 12.05
CA PRO A 206 -16.01 9.68 10.87
C PRO A 206 -14.95 8.75 10.25
N ALA A 207 -15.29 8.15 9.10
CA ALA A 207 -14.42 7.22 8.38
C ALA A 207 -13.19 7.92 7.76
N ASP A 208 -13.36 9.17 7.33
CA ASP A 208 -12.32 10.08 6.85
C ASP A 208 -11.24 10.34 7.91
N GLU A 209 -11.64 10.55 9.17
CA GLU A 209 -10.69 10.73 10.27
C GLU A 209 -9.98 9.43 10.64
N LEU A 210 -10.72 8.31 10.63
CA LEU A 210 -10.15 6.99 10.89
C LEU A 210 -9.17 6.55 9.81
N MET A 211 -9.35 7.03 8.57
CA MET A 211 -8.46 6.84 7.43
C MET A 211 -7.63 8.10 7.16
N ASP A 212 -6.98 8.63 8.21
CA ASP A 212 -5.97 9.68 8.01
C ASP A 212 -4.75 9.16 7.24
N GLU A 213 -3.89 10.09 6.79
CA GLU A 213 -2.73 9.78 5.94
C GLU A 213 -1.85 8.66 6.52
N SER A 214 -1.62 8.64 7.84
CA SER A 214 -0.77 7.63 8.49
C SER A 214 -1.44 6.25 8.52
N VAL A 215 -2.76 6.20 8.70
CA VAL A 215 -3.52 4.95 8.63
C VAL A 215 -3.59 4.44 7.19
N GLU A 216 -3.79 5.33 6.22
CA GLU A 216 -3.79 4.96 4.80
C GLU A 216 -2.44 4.37 4.38
N GLU A 217 -1.33 5.02 4.71
CA GLU A 217 0.03 4.53 4.42
C GLU A 217 0.24 3.14 5.04
N THR A 218 -0.16 2.97 6.29
CA THR A 218 -0.10 1.68 7.00
C THR A 218 -0.89 0.58 6.30
N ILE A 219 -2.08 0.90 5.77
CA ILE A 219 -2.93 -0.04 5.02
C ILE A 219 -2.32 -0.33 3.64
N ARG A 220 -1.73 0.68 3.00
CA ARG A 220 -1.06 0.60 1.69
C ARG A 220 0.18 -0.29 1.70
N ASP A 221 0.80 -0.51 2.86
CA ASP A 221 1.94 -1.41 3.03
C ASP A 221 1.59 -2.92 2.95
N SER A 222 0.32 -3.29 2.79
CA SER A 222 -0.06 -4.70 2.55
C SER A 222 0.30 -5.17 1.13
N GLU A 223 0.35 -6.50 0.92
CA GLU A 223 0.69 -7.08 -0.39
C GLU A 223 -0.21 -6.61 -1.55
N ASP A 224 -1.48 -6.33 -1.24
CA ASP A 224 -2.50 -5.84 -2.15
C ASP A 224 -2.74 -4.33 -2.03
N ARG A 225 -1.88 -3.62 -1.29
CA ARG A 225 -1.98 -2.18 -1.01
C ARG A 225 -3.28 -1.72 -0.36
N GLY A 226 -3.97 -2.65 0.30
CA GLY A 226 -5.25 -2.46 0.97
C GLY A 226 -6.31 -1.86 0.06
N LEU A 227 -6.27 -2.20 -1.23
CA LEU A 227 -7.12 -1.60 -2.25
C LEU A 227 -8.61 -1.83 -1.97
N GLU A 228 -8.99 -3.00 -1.47
CA GLU A 228 -10.38 -3.29 -1.12
C GLU A 228 -10.84 -2.39 0.03
N GLU A 229 -10.12 -2.38 1.16
CA GLU A 229 -10.43 -1.55 2.32
C GLU A 229 -10.47 -0.05 2.01
N ARG A 230 -9.51 0.44 1.21
CA ARG A 230 -9.44 1.86 0.82
C ARG A 230 -10.61 2.26 -0.07
N MET A 231 -10.98 1.42 -1.04
CA MET A 231 -12.14 1.66 -1.89
C MET A 231 -13.45 1.58 -1.10
N GLU A 232 -13.61 0.59 -0.21
CA GLU A 232 -14.77 0.49 0.67
C GLU A 232 -14.90 1.72 1.60
N THR A 233 -13.76 2.25 2.07
CA THR A 233 -13.73 3.47 2.88
C THR A 233 -14.13 4.70 2.09
N ALA A 234 -13.57 4.88 0.88
CA ALA A 234 -13.97 5.97 -0.01
C ALA A 234 -15.47 5.91 -0.34
N ASP A 235 -16.01 4.71 -0.57
CA ASP A 235 -17.44 4.51 -0.83
C ASP A 235 -18.32 4.78 0.41
N LEU A 236 -17.83 4.54 1.63
CA LEU A 236 -18.51 4.95 2.87
C LEU A 236 -18.47 6.47 3.07
N ILE A 237 -17.32 7.11 2.81
CA ILE A 237 -17.17 8.56 2.88
C ILE A 237 -18.12 9.24 1.88
N ASP A 238 -18.17 8.80 0.62
CA ASP A 238 -19.08 9.34 -0.39
C ASP A 238 -20.55 9.26 0.03
N ARG A 239 -20.99 8.10 0.55
CA ARG A 239 -22.37 7.94 1.03
C ARG A 239 -22.68 8.88 2.20
N THR A 240 -21.69 9.11 3.07
CA THR A 240 -21.80 10.05 4.19
C THR A 240 -21.90 11.48 3.67
N VAL A 241 -21.06 11.86 2.70
CA VAL A 241 -21.09 13.17 2.04
C VAL A 241 -22.44 13.42 1.35
N ASP A 242 -22.99 12.43 0.64
CA ASP A 242 -24.30 12.55 -0.02
C ASP A 242 -25.45 12.78 1.00
N GLU A 243 -25.42 12.06 2.13
CA GLU A 243 -26.38 12.19 3.22
C GLU A 243 -26.26 13.56 3.89
N GLU A 244 -25.06 13.96 4.30
CA GLU A 244 -24.78 15.25 4.94
C GLU A 244 -25.10 16.43 4.02
N THR A 245 -24.76 16.35 2.74
CA THR A 245 -25.10 17.40 1.76
C THR A 245 -26.60 17.61 1.67
N SER A 246 -27.37 16.52 1.66
CA SER A 246 -28.84 16.59 1.63
C SER A 246 -29.39 17.25 2.90
N GLN A 247 -28.85 16.91 4.07
CA GLN A 247 -29.27 17.53 5.34
C GLN A 247 -28.89 19.01 5.42
N ILE A 248 -27.70 19.37 4.93
CA ILE A 248 -27.23 20.77 4.85
C ILE A 248 -28.14 21.58 3.94
N GLU A 249 -28.51 21.07 2.76
CA GLU A 249 -29.42 21.78 1.84
C GLU A 249 -30.82 22.00 2.45
N GLU A 250 -31.34 21.02 3.19
CA GLU A 250 -32.60 21.15 3.92
C GLU A 250 -32.51 22.20 5.04
N GLU A 251 -31.42 22.20 5.82
CA GLU A 251 -31.19 23.17 6.90
C GLU A 251 -30.93 24.58 6.37
N GLU A 252 -30.16 24.75 5.29
CA GLU A 252 -29.96 26.04 4.61
C GLU A 252 -31.29 26.64 4.14
N THR A 253 -32.19 25.80 3.61
CA THR A 253 -33.53 26.24 3.21
C THR A 253 -34.35 26.69 4.42
N ALA A 254 -34.34 25.92 5.51
CA ALA A 254 -35.05 26.26 6.74
C ALA A 254 -34.52 27.55 7.39
N ILE A 255 -33.20 27.74 7.39
CA ILE A 255 -32.57 28.97 7.89
C ILE A 255 -32.95 30.17 7.01
N GLN A 256 -32.96 30.02 5.69
CA GLN A 256 -33.37 31.10 4.79
C GLN A 256 -34.83 31.50 5.04
N GLU A 257 -35.75 30.54 5.17
CA GLU A 257 -37.15 30.82 5.47
C GLU A 257 -37.32 31.54 6.82
N GLU A 258 -36.59 31.13 7.86
CA GLU A 258 -36.61 31.78 9.17
C GLU A 258 -36.02 33.20 9.12
N GLN A 259 -34.95 33.43 8.37
CA GLN A 259 -34.37 34.77 8.17
C GLN A 259 -35.35 35.71 7.45
N GLU A 260 -36.07 35.22 6.44
CA GLU A 260 -37.11 35.98 5.76
C GLU A 260 -38.27 36.32 6.73
N ALA A 261 -38.72 35.35 7.54
CA ALA A 261 -39.76 35.58 8.55
C ALA A 261 -39.34 36.59 9.62
N ILE A 262 -38.10 36.50 10.13
CA ILE A 262 -37.54 37.46 11.10
C ILE A 262 -37.48 38.86 10.48
N GLN A 263 -37.09 38.98 9.21
CA GLN A 263 -37.05 40.27 8.52
C GLN A 263 -38.45 40.89 8.33
N GLU A 264 -39.47 40.08 8.03
CA GLU A 264 -40.86 40.54 7.94
C GLU A 264 -41.38 41.00 9.31
N GLU A 265 -41.16 40.21 10.37
CA GLU A 265 -41.57 40.54 11.75
C GLU A 265 -40.85 41.78 12.29
N GLU A 266 -39.56 41.95 11.97
CA GLU A 266 -38.78 43.16 12.32
C GLU A 266 -39.40 44.42 11.71
N GLN A 267 -39.87 44.35 10.45
CA GLN A 267 -40.54 45.46 9.78
C GLN A 267 -41.91 45.76 10.40
N GLU A 268 -42.69 44.72 10.73
CA GLU A 268 -44.00 44.88 11.37
C GLU A 268 -43.88 45.52 12.76
N LEU A 269 -42.95 45.04 13.59
CA LEU A 269 -42.70 45.61 14.93
C LEU A 269 -42.15 47.04 14.83
N GLN A 270 -41.30 47.34 13.85
CA GLN A 270 -40.84 48.70 13.60
C GLN A 270 -41.97 49.65 13.22
N GLN A 271 -42.92 49.20 12.40
CA GLN A 271 -44.08 50.00 12.06
C GLN A 271 -45.00 50.20 13.26
N GLN A 272 -45.29 49.15 14.03
CA GLN A 272 -46.11 49.24 15.24
C GLN A 272 -45.51 50.19 16.29
N GLU A 273 -44.19 50.13 16.50
CA GLU A 273 -43.51 51.04 17.43
C GLU A 273 -43.64 52.51 16.99
N GLN A 274 -43.47 52.80 15.68
CA GLN A 274 -43.63 54.15 15.15
C GLN A 274 -45.08 54.66 15.30
N GLU A 275 -46.06 53.81 15.00
CA GLU A 275 -47.48 54.15 15.16
C GLU A 275 -47.84 54.43 16.63
N LEU A 276 -47.35 53.61 17.57
CA LEU A 276 -47.54 53.82 19.01
C LEU A 276 -46.82 55.07 19.52
N GLU A 277 -45.60 55.36 19.04
CA GLU A 277 -44.87 56.57 19.44
C GLU A 277 -45.58 57.84 18.97
N GLU A 278 -46.12 57.84 17.74
CA GLU A 278 -46.96 58.94 17.24
C GLU A 278 -48.27 59.08 18.01
N GLU A 279 -48.93 57.96 18.36
CA GLU A 279 -50.17 57.94 19.15
C GLU A 279 -49.96 58.50 20.56
N ILE A 280 -48.91 58.06 21.26
CA ILE A 280 -48.57 58.56 22.61
C ILE A 280 -48.26 60.07 22.57
N GLN A 281 -47.51 60.55 21.57
CA GLN A 281 -47.21 61.98 21.42
C GLN A 281 -48.47 62.82 21.16
N GLU A 282 -49.42 62.31 20.36
CA GLU A 282 -50.68 63.01 20.11
C GLU A 282 -51.59 62.99 21.35
N LEU A 283 -51.67 61.88 22.08
CA LEU A 283 -52.38 61.78 23.35
C LEU A 283 -51.81 62.74 24.40
N ASP A 284 -50.47 62.84 24.52
CA ASP A 284 -49.79 63.80 25.41
C ASP A 284 -50.21 65.25 25.09
N ARG A 285 -50.27 65.60 23.80
CA ARG A 285 -50.71 66.93 23.36
C ARG A 285 -52.19 67.19 23.70
N GLN A 286 -53.06 66.21 23.49
CA GLN A 286 -54.49 66.34 23.81
C GLN A 286 -54.73 66.45 25.33
N ILE A 287 -53.98 65.69 26.14
CA ILE A 287 -54.03 65.78 27.60
C ILE A 287 -53.59 67.19 28.07
N GLU A 288 -52.53 67.76 27.50
CA GLU A 288 -52.09 69.15 27.81
C GLU A 288 -53.14 70.21 27.46
N GLU A 289 -53.88 70.03 26.36
CA GLU A 289 -54.92 70.96 25.89
C GLU A 289 -56.26 70.84 26.66
N SER A 290 -56.47 69.73 27.39
CA SER A 290 -57.72 69.41 28.11
C SER A 290 -57.88 70.13 29.48
N GLU A 291 -59.12 70.33 29.93
CA GLU A 291 -59.38 70.91 31.26
C GLU A 291 -58.99 69.92 32.39
N PRO A 292 -58.30 70.38 33.45
CA PRO A 292 -57.93 69.52 34.59
C PRO A 292 -59.18 69.01 35.33
N GLU A 293 -59.17 67.74 35.74
CA GLU A 293 -60.28 67.02 36.40
C GLU A 293 -61.55 66.86 35.53
N SER A 294 -61.44 66.91 34.20
CA SER A 294 -62.54 66.60 33.27
C SER A 294 -62.62 65.10 32.94
N GLU A 295 -63.84 64.60 32.67
CA GLU A 295 -64.06 63.20 32.24
C GLU A 295 -63.29 62.87 30.95
N GLU A 296 -63.19 63.83 30.01
CA GLU A 296 -62.44 63.70 28.76
C GLU A 296 -60.93 63.47 29.00
N ARG A 297 -60.36 64.15 30.00
CA ARG A 297 -58.96 63.97 30.37
C ARG A 297 -58.68 62.60 30.99
N GLU A 298 -59.59 62.09 31.83
CA GLU A 298 -59.46 60.74 32.40
C GLU A 298 -59.49 59.66 31.30
N GLU A 299 -60.34 59.82 30.28
CA GLU A 299 -60.38 58.89 29.13
C GLU A 299 -59.09 58.93 28.30
N LEU A 300 -58.51 60.11 28.06
CA LEU A 300 -57.23 60.26 27.34
C LEU A 300 -56.04 59.69 28.13
N GLU A 301 -55.99 59.90 29.46
CA GLU A 301 -54.96 59.33 30.33
C GLU A 301 -55.04 57.80 30.33
N GLN A 302 -56.24 57.21 30.28
CA GLN A 302 -56.42 55.76 30.15
C GLN A 302 -55.94 55.23 28.78
N GLN A 303 -56.29 55.89 27.68
CA GLN A 303 -55.82 55.50 26.34
C GLN A 303 -54.29 55.56 26.24
N ARG A 304 -53.67 56.56 26.87
CA ARG A 304 -52.22 56.69 26.94
C ARG A 304 -51.58 55.53 27.72
N GLU A 305 -52.17 55.13 28.85
CA GLU A 305 -51.67 53.98 29.63
C GLU A 305 -51.83 52.67 28.84
N GLU A 306 -52.90 52.50 28.08
CA GLU A 306 -53.09 51.36 27.16
C GLU A 306 -52.06 51.35 26.03
N ALA A 307 -51.75 52.51 25.43
CA ALA A 307 -50.71 52.63 24.39
C ALA A 307 -49.29 52.38 24.95
N GLU A 308 -48.98 52.85 26.16
CA GLU A 308 -47.72 52.55 26.84
C GLU A 308 -47.56 51.05 27.15
N GLN A 309 -48.63 50.36 27.53
CA GLN A 309 -48.61 48.90 27.71
C GLN A 309 -48.34 48.17 26.39
N GLN A 310 -48.98 48.60 25.29
CA GLN A 310 -48.70 48.05 23.96
C GLN A 310 -47.26 48.30 23.53
N GLN A 311 -46.69 49.47 23.85
CA GLN A 311 -45.28 49.76 23.58
C GLN A 311 -44.33 48.85 24.37
N GLU A 312 -44.64 48.53 25.63
CA GLU A 312 -43.88 47.57 26.43
C GLU A 312 -43.98 46.15 25.84
N ASP A 313 -45.15 45.74 25.36
CA ASP A 313 -45.34 44.45 24.70
C ASP A 313 -44.56 44.33 23.38
N VAL A 314 -44.56 45.38 22.54
CA VAL A 314 -43.72 45.45 21.31
C VAL A 314 -42.23 45.39 21.65
N SER A 315 -41.80 46.05 22.73
CA SER A 315 -40.41 45.98 23.21
C SER A 315 -40.04 44.54 23.60
N ARG A 316 -40.94 43.81 24.25
CA ARG A 316 -40.70 42.40 24.62
C ARG A 316 -40.63 41.50 23.39
N GLN A 317 -41.52 41.70 22.41
CA GLN A 317 -41.48 40.97 21.14
C GLN A 317 -40.18 41.20 20.38
N ARG A 318 -39.61 42.41 20.45
CA ARG A 318 -38.28 42.69 19.88
C ARG A 318 -37.16 41.94 20.58
N GLU A 319 -37.18 41.86 21.90
CA GLU A 319 -36.18 41.08 22.65
C GLU A 319 -36.25 39.59 22.24
N GLU A 320 -37.45 39.02 22.12
CA GLU A 320 -37.65 37.64 21.63
C GLU A 320 -37.21 37.46 20.17
N LEU A 321 -37.44 38.46 19.30
CA LEU A 321 -36.99 38.44 17.91
C LEU A 321 -35.47 38.51 17.79
N ASP A 322 -34.80 39.32 18.62
CA ASP A 322 -33.34 39.41 18.68
C ASP A 322 -32.71 38.09 19.16
N GLU A 323 -33.33 37.40 20.12
CA GLU A 323 -32.90 36.06 20.54
C GLU A 323 -33.03 35.05 19.39
N ARG A 324 -34.18 35.02 18.68
CA ARG A 324 -34.38 34.17 17.49
C ARG A 324 -33.38 34.46 16.38
N ARG A 325 -33.03 35.74 16.16
CA ARG A 325 -32.01 36.15 15.21
C ARG A 325 -30.64 35.57 15.58
N GLN A 326 -30.25 35.66 16.84
CA GLN A 326 -28.97 35.11 17.32
C GLN A 326 -28.92 33.58 17.16
N GLU A 327 -29.99 32.87 17.54
CA GLU A 327 -30.07 31.41 17.35
C GLU A 327 -29.98 31.02 15.86
N THR A 328 -30.61 31.79 14.98
CA THR A 328 -30.56 31.55 13.53
C THR A 328 -29.16 31.83 12.95
N GLU A 329 -28.46 32.85 13.44
CA GLU A 329 -27.07 33.14 13.07
C GLU A 329 -26.10 32.04 13.55
N GLU A 330 -26.31 31.51 14.76
CA GLU A 330 -25.54 30.37 15.28
C GLU A 330 -25.79 29.09 14.47
N ARG A 331 -27.04 28.80 14.12
CA ARG A 331 -27.39 27.68 13.23
C ARG A 331 -26.73 27.83 11.87
N GLN A 332 -26.75 29.02 11.26
CA GLN A 332 -26.04 29.27 9.99
C GLN A 332 -24.54 28.99 10.12
N ALA A 333 -23.89 29.46 11.18
CA ALA A 333 -22.47 29.23 11.39
C ALA A 333 -22.14 27.74 11.56
N GLN A 334 -22.98 26.97 12.25
CA GLN A 334 -22.84 25.52 12.38
C GLN A 334 -23.03 24.81 11.03
N THR A 335 -24.03 25.21 10.25
CA THR A 335 -24.27 24.66 8.90
C THR A 335 -23.12 24.96 7.95
N ASP A 336 -22.56 26.17 7.98
CA ASP A 336 -21.37 26.54 7.20
C ASP A 336 -20.15 25.69 7.59
N GLN A 337 -19.96 25.43 8.89
CA GLN A 337 -18.88 24.56 9.37
C GLN A 337 -19.08 23.09 8.94
N ARG A 338 -20.31 22.57 9.03
CA ARG A 338 -20.64 21.22 8.54
C ARG A 338 -20.35 21.10 7.04
N ARG A 339 -20.65 22.14 6.26
CA ARG A 339 -20.35 22.20 4.84
C ARG A 339 -18.86 22.12 4.53
N GLU A 340 -18.04 22.88 5.27
CA GLU A 340 -16.57 22.82 5.14
C GLU A 340 -16.04 21.41 5.44
N GLN A 341 -16.53 20.76 6.50
CA GLN A 341 -16.13 19.38 6.84
C GLN A 341 -16.56 18.36 5.78
N THR A 342 -17.76 18.53 5.20
CA THR A 342 -18.26 17.68 4.11
C THR A 342 -17.41 17.85 2.84
N ASP A 343 -17.01 19.08 2.51
CA ASP A 343 -16.12 19.36 1.37
C ASP A 343 -14.72 18.72 1.58
N GLU A 344 -14.16 18.81 2.79
CA GLU A 344 -12.90 18.14 3.16
C GLU A 344 -13.00 16.62 3.05
N ALA A 345 -14.10 16.02 3.51
CA ALA A 345 -14.35 14.59 3.40
C ALA A 345 -14.48 14.14 1.93
N GLU A 346 -15.13 14.93 1.06
CA GLU A 346 -15.22 14.66 -0.37
C GLU A 346 -13.82 14.69 -1.03
N GLU A 347 -12.99 15.68 -0.68
CA GLU A 347 -11.61 15.76 -1.15
C GLU A 347 -10.81 14.53 -0.70
N ARG A 348 -10.94 14.13 0.56
CA ARG A 348 -10.27 12.93 1.10
C ARG A 348 -10.66 11.65 0.35
N SER A 349 -11.95 11.45 0.08
CA SER A 349 -12.42 10.30 -0.72
C SER A 349 -11.80 10.30 -2.13
N ARG A 350 -11.70 11.48 -2.76
CA ARG A 350 -11.08 11.63 -4.08
C ARG A 350 -9.60 11.26 -4.06
N GLU A 351 -8.85 11.74 -3.07
CA GLU A 351 -7.43 11.41 -2.89
C GLU A 351 -7.21 9.90 -2.74
N ILE A 352 -7.97 9.25 -1.84
CA ILE A 352 -7.88 7.80 -1.61
C ILE A 352 -8.07 7.03 -2.93
N ARG A 353 -9.05 7.44 -3.75
CA ARG A 353 -9.33 6.79 -5.05
C ARG A 353 -8.24 7.05 -6.09
N GLU A 354 -7.73 8.27 -6.15
CA GLU A 354 -6.64 8.61 -7.08
C GLU A 354 -5.38 7.82 -6.75
N GLU A 355 -5.02 7.73 -5.47
CA GLU A 355 -3.89 6.92 -5.02
C GLU A 355 -4.13 5.42 -5.24
N ALA A 356 -5.32 4.91 -4.93
CA ALA A 356 -5.69 3.51 -5.20
C ALA A 356 -5.59 3.19 -6.70
N ALA A 357 -5.99 4.11 -7.58
CA ALA A 357 -5.86 3.93 -9.03
C ALA A 357 -4.39 3.89 -9.48
N GLN A 358 -3.53 4.74 -8.93
CA GLN A 358 -2.08 4.71 -9.18
C GLN A 358 -1.47 3.39 -8.70
N ASP A 359 -1.90 2.90 -7.53
CA ASP A 359 -1.45 1.65 -6.95
C ASP A 359 -1.86 0.44 -7.79
N VAL A 360 -3.07 0.44 -8.35
CA VAL A 360 -3.52 -0.59 -9.31
C VAL A 360 -2.62 -0.59 -10.56
N GLU A 361 -2.28 0.57 -11.09
CA GLU A 361 -1.38 0.68 -12.25
C GLU A 361 0.02 0.15 -11.92
N GLU A 362 0.58 0.49 -10.76
CA GLU A 362 1.89 0.01 -10.32
C GLU A 362 1.91 -1.51 -10.05
N LEU A 363 0.86 -2.04 -9.41
CA LEU A 363 0.69 -3.49 -9.21
C LEU A 363 0.52 -4.23 -10.55
N SER A 364 -0.09 -3.59 -11.55
CA SER A 364 -0.24 -4.19 -12.88
C SER A 364 1.09 -4.25 -13.64
N THR A 365 1.91 -3.20 -13.54
CA THR A 365 3.22 -3.11 -14.23
C THR A 365 4.28 -3.97 -13.55
N SER A 366 4.28 -4.08 -12.23
CA SER A 366 5.19 -4.94 -11.46
C SER A 366 4.92 -6.44 -11.64
N ARG A 367 3.70 -6.83 -12.05
CA ARG A 367 3.33 -8.22 -12.35
C ARG A 367 3.74 -8.71 -13.75
N GLU A 368 4.26 -7.86 -14.62
CA GLU A 368 4.88 -8.31 -15.87
C GLU A 368 6.27 -8.91 -15.56
N GLU A 369 6.29 -10.21 -15.25
CA GLU A 369 7.52 -10.98 -15.07
C GLU A 369 8.49 -10.75 -16.25
N PRO A 370 9.78 -10.43 -16.01
CA PRO A 370 10.74 -10.26 -17.09
C PRO A 370 10.81 -11.55 -17.91
N VAL A 371 10.70 -11.42 -19.24
CA VAL A 371 10.78 -12.57 -20.15
C VAL A 371 12.13 -13.26 -19.94
N SER A 372 12.10 -14.43 -19.30
CA SER A 372 13.28 -15.27 -19.13
C SER A 372 13.38 -16.20 -20.34
N GLU A 373 14.28 -15.88 -21.25
CA GLU A 373 14.49 -16.63 -22.48
C GLU A 373 15.35 -17.88 -22.24
N LEU A 374 14.87 -19.05 -22.69
CA LEU A 374 15.62 -20.30 -22.63
C LEU A 374 15.82 -20.89 -24.02
N ARG A 375 17.07 -21.25 -24.35
CA ARG A 375 17.40 -21.97 -25.59
C ARG A 375 17.22 -23.47 -25.42
N VAL A 376 16.37 -24.07 -26.27
CA VAL A 376 16.07 -25.51 -26.25
C VAL A 376 16.11 -26.13 -27.65
N THR A 377 16.23 -27.45 -27.72
CA THR A 377 16.17 -28.19 -28.99
C THR A 377 14.92 -29.06 -29.06
N ARG A 378 14.19 -28.98 -30.17
CA ARG A 378 13.10 -29.91 -30.50
C ARG A 378 13.61 -30.94 -31.50
N SER A 379 13.70 -32.21 -31.09
CA SER A 379 14.36 -33.26 -31.88
C SER A 379 13.40 -34.24 -32.56
N ARG A 380 13.83 -34.81 -33.70
CA ARG A 380 13.19 -35.91 -34.42
C ARG A 380 14.24 -36.85 -35.03
N ILE A 381 13.87 -38.10 -35.30
CA ILE A 381 14.77 -39.07 -35.96
C ILE A 381 14.28 -39.32 -37.40
N ALA A 382 15.19 -39.22 -38.37
CA ALA A 382 14.93 -39.59 -39.77
C ALA A 382 16.16 -40.24 -40.40
N ASN A 383 15.98 -41.31 -41.17
CA ASN A 383 17.07 -42.07 -41.80
C ASN A 383 18.19 -42.47 -40.82
N ASN A 384 17.82 -42.84 -39.59
CA ASN A 384 18.74 -43.19 -38.50
C ASN A 384 19.67 -42.04 -38.04
N VAL A 385 19.32 -40.79 -38.35
CA VAL A 385 20.01 -39.57 -37.91
C VAL A 385 19.05 -38.76 -37.03
N LEU A 386 19.56 -38.24 -35.91
CA LEU A 386 18.85 -37.31 -35.03
C LEU A 386 18.97 -35.90 -35.61
N TYR A 387 17.85 -35.28 -35.97
CA TYR A 387 17.75 -33.88 -36.35
C TYR A 387 17.10 -33.09 -35.22
N SER A 388 17.52 -31.85 -35.00
CA SER A 388 16.91 -30.96 -34.03
C SER A 388 16.71 -29.56 -34.61
N THR A 389 15.66 -28.88 -34.19
CA THR A 389 15.47 -27.44 -34.42
C THR A 389 15.79 -26.70 -33.12
N LEU A 390 16.64 -25.67 -33.21
CA LEU A 390 16.92 -24.78 -32.08
C LEU A 390 15.77 -23.77 -31.91
N LEU A 391 15.40 -23.52 -30.66
CA LEU A 391 14.27 -22.67 -30.26
C LEU A 391 14.71 -21.75 -29.14
N ILE A 392 14.17 -20.54 -29.14
CA ILE A 392 14.10 -19.68 -27.94
C ILE A 392 12.67 -19.77 -27.45
N ILE A 393 12.50 -20.12 -26.18
CA ILE A 393 11.20 -20.18 -25.51
C ILE A 393 11.17 -19.22 -24.34
N ASN A 394 9.98 -18.74 -23.98
CA ASN A 394 9.76 -18.15 -22.68
C ASN A 394 9.79 -19.28 -21.64
N SER A 395 10.66 -19.19 -20.64
CA SER A 395 10.81 -20.22 -19.61
C SER A 395 9.62 -20.30 -18.66
N ASN A 396 8.80 -19.24 -18.58
CA ASN A 396 7.69 -19.14 -17.63
C ASN A 396 6.47 -19.95 -18.09
N ASP A 397 6.15 -19.91 -19.38
CA ASP A 397 4.97 -20.57 -19.96
C ASP A 397 5.29 -21.60 -21.06
N GLY A 398 6.56 -21.68 -21.50
CA GLY A 398 7.00 -22.55 -22.59
C GLY A 398 6.61 -22.08 -23.99
N ALA A 399 6.12 -20.83 -24.14
CA ALA A 399 5.77 -20.26 -25.43
C ALA A 399 7.02 -20.14 -26.33
N VAL A 400 6.89 -20.53 -27.59
CA VAL A 400 7.99 -20.43 -28.56
C VAL A 400 8.11 -18.98 -29.02
N LEU A 401 9.20 -18.32 -28.65
CA LEU A 401 9.52 -16.95 -29.04
C LEU A 401 10.18 -16.92 -30.42
N THR A 402 11.12 -17.83 -30.67
CA THR A 402 11.88 -17.88 -31.93
C THR A 402 12.23 -19.31 -32.31
N THR A 403 12.27 -19.59 -33.62
CA THR A 403 12.60 -20.91 -34.18
C THR A 403 13.67 -20.77 -35.26
N ALA A 404 14.76 -21.53 -35.14
CA ALA A 404 15.79 -21.58 -36.17
C ALA A 404 15.20 -22.10 -37.49
N GLN A 405 15.54 -21.44 -38.60
CA GLN A 405 15.06 -21.81 -39.93
C GLN A 405 15.69 -23.11 -40.44
N ARG A 406 16.82 -23.53 -39.85
CA ARG A 406 17.59 -24.72 -40.24
C ARG A 406 17.62 -25.74 -39.13
N GLU A 407 17.50 -27.02 -39.49
CA GLU A 407 17.72 -28.12 -38.56
C GLU A 407 19.22 -28.40 -38.39
N ILE A 408 19.61 -28.68 -37.16
CA ILE A 408 20.93 -29.18 -36.81
C ILE A 408 20.90 -30.71 -36.68
N ILE A 409 22.05 -31.34 -36.84
CA ILE A 409 22.25 -32.77 -36.56
C ILE A 409 22.66 -32.92 -35.10
N GLY A 410 22.00 -33.85 -34.41
CA GLY A 410 22.20 -34.08 -32.99
C GLY A 410 21.53 -33.03 -32.12
N ARG A 411 22.12 -32.76 -30.95
CA ARG A 411 21.69 -31.72 -29.99
C ARG A 411 22.85 -30.81 -29.55
N GLN A 412 24.02 -31.01 -30.14
CA GLN A 412 25.21 -30.27 -29.78
C GLN A 412 25.30 -29.00 -30.63
N TYR A 413 25.58 -27.90 -29.95
CA TYR A 413 25.97 -26.63 -30.54
C TYR A 413 27.00 -25.98 -29.62
N LEU A 414 27.78 -25.05 -30.15
CA LEU A 414 28.73 -24.24 -29.39
C LEU A 414 28.27 -22.79 -29.44
N GLU A 415 28.14 -22.17 -28.28
CA GLU A 415 28.00 -20.72 -28.20
C GLU A 415 29.39 -20.10 -28.23
N THR A 416 29.60 -19.21 -29.19
CA THR A 416 30.85 -18.46 -29.38
C THR A 416 30.54 -16.97 -29.42
N ARG A 417 31.58 -16.13 -29.38
CA ARG A 417 31.42 -14.68 -29.54
C ARG A 417 30.82 -14.28 -30.89
N GLN A 418 30.95 -15.11 -31.93
CA GLN A 418 30.39 -14.84 -33.25
C GLN A 418 28.97 -15.38 -33.45
N GLY A 419 28.47 -16.18 -32.51
CA GLY A 419 27.15 -16.81 -32.59
C GLY A 419 27.18 -18.29 -32.27
N ILE A 420 26.13 -19.00 -32.70
CA ILE A 420 25.89 -20.40 -32.39
C ILE A 420 26.40 -21.27 -33.53
N ILE A 421 27.36 -22.15 -33.23
CA ILE A 421 27.93 -23.08 -34.21
C ILE A 421 27.32 -24.46 -34.02
N ALA A 422 26.81 -25.03 -35.10
CA ALA A 422 26.24 -26.38 -35.10
C ALA A 422 26.58 -27.13 -36.38
N ILE A 423 26.34 -28.45 -36.38
CA ILE A 423 26.40 -29.26 -37.60
C ILE A 423 25.01 -29.26 -38.21
N SER A 424 24.88 -28.89 -39.48
CA SER A 424 23.59 -28.90 -40.19
C SER A 424 23.74 -29.62 -41.53
N LYS A 425 22.59 -30.03 -42.07
CA LYS A 425 22.48 -30.65 -43.38
C LYS A 425 21.21 -30.15 -44.06
N GLU A 426 21.36 -29.15 -44.93
CA GLU A 426 20.28 -28.65 -45.77
C GLU A 426 20.25 -29.45 -47.08
N ASP A 427 21.22 -29.22 -47.97
CA ASP A 427 21.41 -29.95 -49.23
C ASP A 427 22.87 -30.40 -49.38
N GLY A 428 23.08 -31.72 -49.53
CA GLY A 428 24.42 -32.29 -49.70
C GLY A 428 24.99 -32.94 -48.44
N SER A 429 26.30 -32.86 -48.26
CA SER A 429 27.00 -33.44 -47.10
C SER A 429 26.84 -32.54 -45.86
N PRO A 430 26.83 -33.09 -44.63
CA PRO A 430 26.78 -32.28 -43.41
C PRO A 430 27.99 -31.33 -43.32
N GLY A 431 27.78 -30.15 -42.74
CA GLY A 431 28.81 -29.13 -42.55
C GLY A 431 28.56 -28.26 -41.31
N LEU A 432 29.55 -27.46 -40.92
CA LEU A 432 29.39 -26.46 -39.86
C LEU A 432 28.56 -25.28 -40.37
N VAL A 433 27.65 -24.79 -39.53
CA VAL A 433 26.88 -23.55 -39.75
C VAL A 433 27.02 -22.63 -38.55
N LEU A 434 26.98 -21.32 -38.82
CA LEU A 434 26.95 -20.25 -37.83
C LEU A 434 25.56 -19.61 -37.86
N LEU A 435 24.92 -19.53 -36.70
CA LEU A 435 23.62 -18.92 -36.50
C LEU A 435 23.74 -17.70 -35.59
N ASP A 436 22.88 -16.71 -35.81
CA ASP A 436 22.75 -15.56 -34.92
C ASP A 436 22.22 -16.01 -33.54
N PRO A 437 22.81 -15.56 -32.43
CA PRO A 437 22.44 -16.01 -31.10
C PRO A 437 21.07 -15.48 -30.64
N ASP A 438 20.59 -14.37 -31.21
CA ASP A 438 19.41 -13.66 -30.76
C ASP A 438 18.18 -14.08 -31.57
N ASP A 439 18.28 -14.16 -32.90
CA ASP A 439 17.14 -14.52 -33.77
C ASP A 439 17.24 -15.91 -34.41
N LEU A 440 18.32 -16.64 -34.14
CA LEU A 440 18.62 -17.97 -34.70
C LEU A 440 18.67 -18.01 -36.24
N SER A 441 18.83 -16.87 -36.90
CA SER A 441 18.97 -16.78 -38.35
C SER A 441 20.32 -17.31 -38.82
N PHE A 442 20.37 -17.76 -40.07
CA PHE A 442 21.60 -18.28 -40.67
C PHE A 442 22.56 -17.14 -41.02
N ILE A 443 23.79 -17.21 -40.51
CA ILE A 443 24.87 -16.26 -40.82
C ILE A 443 25.75 -16.81 -41.95
N SER A 444 26.34 -18.00 -41.77
CA SER A 444 27.28 -18.59 -42.72
C SER A 444 27.43 -20.11 -42.57
N ALA A 445 28.08 -20.75 -43.54
CA ALA A 445 28.45 -22.17 -43.50
C ALA A 445 29.92 -22.34 -43.89
N GLY A 446 30.58 -23.35 -43.31
CA GLY A 446 31.92 -23.75 -43.72
C GLY A 446 31.91 -24.68 -44.94
N ASP A 447 32.99 -24.67 -45.73
CA ASP A 447 33.09 -25.47 -46.96
C ASP A 447 33.42 -26.95 -46.73
N SER A 448 33.82 -27.33 -45.52
CA SER A 448 34.26 -28.69 -45.20
C SER A 448 33.09 -29.62 -44.90
N GLU A 449 33.08 -30.81 -45.50
CA GLU A 449 32.18 -31.89 -45.09
C GLU A 449 32.58 -32.38 -43.69
N VAL A 450 31.63 -32.37 -42.76
CA VAL A 450 31.80 -32.71 -41.34
C VAL A 450 31.06 -34.00 -41.04
N SER A 451 31.65 -34.84 -40.21
CA SER A 451 30.99 -36.08 -39.77
C SER A 451 29.72 -35.74 -38.97
N PRO A 452 28.57 -36.37 -39.28
CA PRO A 452 27.36 -36.22 -38.46
C PRO A 452 27.53 -36.71 -37.01
N TYR A 453 28.59 -37.47 -36.73
CA TYR A 453 28.94 -37.99 -35.40
C TYR A 453 30.08 -37.20 -34.74
N SER A 454 30.57 -36.14 -35.40
CA SER A 454 31.62 -35.31 -34.83
C SER A 454 31.10 -34.64 -33.56
N PRO A 455 31.83 -34.72 -32.43
CA PRO A 455 31.64 -33.75 -31.38
C PRO A 455 32.07 -32.36 -31.87
N LEU A 456 31.53 -31.32 -31.25
CA LEU A 456 32.02 -29.95 -31.41
C LEU A 456 32.74 -29.56 -30.14
N LEU A 457 33.95 -29.03 -30.29
CA LEU A 457 34.80 -28.63 -29.15
C LEU A 457 35.46 -27.28 -29.43
N THR A 458 35.53 -26.42 -28.41
CA THR A 458 36.37 -25.22 -28.42
C THR A 458 37.68 -25.49 -27.70
N GLY A 459 38.80 -25.03 -28.29
CA GLY A 459 40.10 -25.01 -27.63
C GLY A 459 40.52 -23.61 -27.19
N SER A 460 41.74 -23.50 -26.65
CA SER A 460 42.34 -22.20 -26.31
C SER A 460 42.47 -21.32 -27.57
N GLY A 461 42.02 -20.06 -27.49
CA GLY A 461 42.12 -19.09 -28.59
C GLY A 461 41.01 -19.20 -29.66
N ASP A 462 39.78 -19.54 -29.27
CA ASP A 462 38.57 -19.58 -30.13
C ASP A 462 38.63 -20.59 -31.31
N GLY A 463 39.56 -21.56 -31.26
CA GLY A 463 39.64 -22.62 -32.27
C GLY A 463 38.54 -23.66 -32.10
N ILE A 464 37.79 -23.95 -33.17
CA ILE A 464 36.72 -24.97 -33.18
C ILE A 464 37.26 -26.25 -33.79
N PHE A 465 37.00 -27.40 -33.14
CA PHE A 465 37.43 -28.70 -33.63
C PHE A 465 36.24 -29.56 -34.04
N ALA A 466 36.35 -30.18 -35.20
CA ALA A 466 35.39 -31.14 -35.72
C ALA A 466 36.09 -32.20 -36.59
N VAL A 467 35.44 -33.35 -36.80
CA VAL A 467 35.90 -34.40 -37.71
C VAL A 467 35.41 -34.09 -39.12
N ILE A 468 36.35 -33.92 -40.05
CA ILE A 468 36.10 -33.51 -41.43
C ILE A 468 36.47 -34.59 -42.41
N ARG A 469 35.87 -34.55 -43.60
CA ARG A 469 36.21 -35.42 -44.71
C ARG A 469 37.16 -34.74 -45.67
N ASP A 470 38.27 -35.40 -45.99
CA ASP A 470 39.21 -34.95 -47.01
C ASP A 470 39.76 -36.18 -47.76
N GLY A 471 39.82 -36.12 -49.09
CA GLY A 471 40.36 -37.21 -49.92
C GLY A 471 39.69 -38.59 -49.73
N GLY A 472 38.44 -38.63 -49.24
CA GLY A 472 37.69 -39.87 -48.98
C GLY A 472 37.92 -40.50 -47.59
N GLU A 473 38.78 -39.92 -46.77
CA GLU A 473 39.08 -40.35 -45.39
C GLU A 473 38.65 -39.26 -44.39
N TRP A 474 38.58 -39.60 -43.11
CA TRP A 474 38.22 -38.67 -42.03
C TRP A 474 39.46 -38.14 -41.32
N TYR A 475 39.47 -36.86 -40.97
CA TYR A 475 40.55 -36.15 -40.28
C TYR A 475 39.98 -35.30 -39.15
N ALA A 476 40.77 -35.00 -38.12
CA ALA A 476 40.42 -33.90 -37.23
C ALA A 476 40.73 -32.57 -37.93
N GLY A 477 39.80 -31.62 -37.88
CA GLY A 477 39.94 -30.28 -38.44
C GLY A 477 39.87 -29.24 -37.33
N ARG A 478 40.67 -28.19 -37.46
CA ARG A 478 40.62 -26.97 -36.64
C ARG A 478 40.13 -25.83 -37.51
N PHE A 479 39.12 -25.12 -37.04
CA PHE A 479 38.48 -24.01 -37.71
C PHE A 479 38.69 -22.71 -36.94
N ASP A 480 38.65 -21.61 -37.67
CA ASP A 480 38.44 -20.30 -37.05
C ASP A 480 36.97 -20.05 -36.73
N ALA A 481 36.73 -18.96 -36.03
CA ALA A 481 35.43 -18.40 -35.71
C ALA A 481 34.46 -18.21 -36.89
N ASN A 482 34.99 -18.03 -38.10
CA ASN A 482 34.21 -17.83 -39.32
C ASN A 482 34.01 -19.14 -40.09
N LEU A 483 34.30 -20.29 -39.46
CA LEU A 483 34.20 -21.63 -40.01
C LEU A 483 35.17 -21.92 -41.16
N ASN A 484 36.27 -21.16 -41.27
CA ASN A 484 37.34 -21.48 -42.21
C ASN A 484 38.24 -22.56 -41.63
N LEU A 485 38.51 -23.61 -42.39
CA LEU A 485 39.44 -24.67 -41.99
C LEU A 485 40.88 -24.12 -41.97
N LEU A 486 41.49 -24.08 -40.78
CA LEU A 486 42.86 -23.63 -40.58
C LEU A 486 43.86 -24.77 -40.75
N PHE A 487 43.58 -25.90 -40.08
CA PHE A 487 44.46 -27.06 -40.05
C PHE A 487 43.66 -28.35 -40.10
N ARG A 488 44.25 -29.40 -40.68
CA ARG A 488 43.74 -30.77 -40.63
C ARG A 488 44.80 -31.70 -40.06
N SER A 489 44.37 -32.78 -39.43
CA SER A 489 45.30 -33.74 -38.84
C SER A 489 46.20 -34.39 -39.89
N SER A 490 47.45 -34.61 -39.52
CA SER A 490 48.44 -35.32 -40.35
C SER A 490 48.12 -36.80 -40.56
N ILE A 491 47.21 -37.36 -39.76
CA ILE A 491 46.79 -38.76 -39.81
C ILE A 491 45.26 -38.88 -39.96
N PRO A 492 44.76 -39.96 -40.59
CA PRO A 492 43.33 -40.23 -40.64
C PRO A 492 42.82 -40.71 -39.29
N VAL A 493 41.62 -40.25 -38.94
CA VAL A 493 40.87 -40.57 -37.72
C VAL A 493 39.60 -41.39 -38.06
N SER A 494 38.93 -41.89 -37.03
CA SER A 494 37.60 -42.49 -37.15
C SER A 494 36.55 -41.43 -37.46
N GLU A 495 35.53 -41.77 -38.26
CA GLU A 495 34.37 -40.89 -38.54
C GLU A 495 33.67 -40.44 -37.26
N ALA A 496 33.56 -41.36 -36.29
CA ALA A 496 32.99 -41.11 -34.97
C ALA A 496 34.08 -40.89 -33.92
N SER A 497 35.25 -40.37 -34.32
CA SER A 497 36.30 -40.03 -33.36
C SER A 497 35.76 -39.01 -32.36
N ASN A 498 35.83 -39.35 -31.08
CA ASN A 498 35.67 -38.35 -30.05
C ASN A 498 36.84 -37.35 -30.12
N LEU A 499 36.61 -36.11 -29.67
CA LEU A 499 37.59 -35.04 -29.64
C LEU A 499 37.65 -34.55 -28.19
N VAL A 500 38.81 -34.73 -27.55
CA VAL A 500 39.01 -34.35 -26.15
C VAL A 500 40.35 -33.62 -26.03
N ILE A 501 40.34 -32.46 -25.38
CA ILE A 501 41.58 -31.73 -25.08
C ILE A 501 42.06 -32.13 -23.69
N GLU A 502 43.25 -32.69 -23.62
CA GLU A 502 43.86 -33.16 -22.37
C GLU A 502 45.36 -32.89 -22.40
N ASN A 503 45.91 -32.30 -21.34
CA ASN A 503 47.34 -31.95 -21.25
C ASN A 503 47.88 -31.16 -22.47
N GLY A 504 47.08 -30.24 -23.01
CA GLY A 504 47.45 -29.40 -24.16
C GLY A 504 47.54 -30.15 -25.49
N LYS A 505 46.90 -31.33 -25.61
CA LYS A 505 46.82 -32.11 -26.86
C LYS A 505 45.37 -32.46 -27.20
N LEU A 506 45.06 -32.53 -28.48
CA LEU A 506 43.78 -33.06 -28.97
C LEU A 506 43.88 -34.58 -29.07
N ILE A 507 43.21 -35.28 -28.18
CA ILE A 507 43.12 -36.74 -28.19
C ILE A 507 42.06 -37.15 -29.22
N VAL A 508 42.47 -37.98 -30.18
CA VAL A 508 41.62 -38.49 -31.26
C VAL A 508 41.74 -40.01 -31.40
N GLN A 509 40.70 -40.64 -31.93
CA GLN A 509 40.71 -42.05 -32.31
C GLN A 509 41.17 -42.19 -33.75
N ARG A 510 42.30 -42.86 -33.96
CA ARG A 510 42.80 -43.21 -35.29
C ARG A 510 41.87 -44.19 -35.99
N LYS A 511 41.97 -44.27 -37.31
CA LYS A 511 41.22 -45.24 -38.12
C LYS A 511 41.42 -46.72 -37.70
N ASP A 512 42.57 -47.05 -37.11
CA ASP A 512 42.86 -48.40 -36.59
C ASP A 512 42.30 -48.66 -35.18
N GLY A 513 41.56 -47.71 -34.61
CA GLY A 513 40.93 -47.79 -33.30
C GLY A 513 41.81 -47.35 -32.12
N ARG A 514 43.11 -47.08 -32.33
CA ARG A 514 44.00 -46.58 -31.27
C ARG A 514 43.82 -45.09 -31.04
N PHE A 515 44.06 -44.62 -29.82
CA PHE A 515 44.04 -43.20 -29.49
C PHE A 515 45.43 -42.58 -29.65
N THR A 516 45.47 -41.32 -30.08
CA THR A 516 46.71 -40.53 -30.14
C THR A 516 46.42 -39.07 -29.81
N GLY A 517 47.40 -38.38 -29.22
CA GLY A 517 47.33 -36.92 -29.03
C GLY A 517 47.92 -36.20 -30.23
N LEU A 518 47.25 -35.15 -30.68
CA LEU A 518 47.70 -34.20 -31.69
C LEU A 518 48.04 -32.87 -31.03
N ASP A 519 48.99 -32.15 -31.63
CA ASP A 519 49.23 -30.74 -31.31
C ASP A 519 47.96 -29.91 -31.57
N LEU A 520 47.62 -28.96 -30.69
CA LEU A 520 46.37 -28.18 -30.81
C LEU A 520 46.42 -27.16 -31.94
N ASP A 521 47.62 -26.70 -32.33
CA ASP A 521 47.75 -25.66 -33.33
C ASP A 521 47.87 -26.23 -34.72
N GLU A 522 48.72 -27.24 -34.90
CA GLU A 522 49.04 -27.81 -36.22
C GLU A 522 48.33 -29.13 -36.51
N LEU A 523 47.68 -29.74 -35.51
CA LEU A 523 47.08 -31.09 -35.60
C LEU A 523 48.09 -32.18 -36.08
N SER A 524 49.36 -31.98 -35.77
CA SER A 524 50.44 -32.90 -36.08
C SER A 524 50.66 -33.92 -34.95
N VAL A 525 51.11 -35.13 -35.30
CA VAL A 525 51.59 -36.09 -34.29
C VAL A 525 53.00 -35.65 -33.90
N ASN A 526 53.11 -34.74 -32.93
CA ASN A 526 54.42 -34.42 -32.35
C ASN A 526 54.92 -35.63 -31.54
N PRO A 527 56.17 -36.11 -31.79
CA PRO A 527 56.72 -37.31 -31.16
C PRO A 527 56.80 -37.24 -29.62
#